data_AF-A0AAW0AKJ2-F1
#
_entry.id   AF-A0AAW0AKJ2-F1
#
_cell.length_a   1.000
_cell.length_b   1.000
_cell.length_c   1.000
_cell.angle_alpha   90.00
_cell.angle_beta   90.00
_cell.angle_gamma   90.00
#
_symmetry.space_group_name_H-M   'P 1'
#
loop_
_entity.id
_entity.type
_entity.pdbx_description
1 polymer ?
#
loop_
_entity_poly.entity_id
_entity_poly.type
_entity_poly.pdbx_seq_one_letter_code
_entity_poly.pdbx_strand_id
1 'polypeptide(L)'
;MVDEPEESALTAEFTELIITVIEIHIKKLLPEEYSRIEIYASRLPLNERSPAYPFGGYVINLRVCTEGHQDDIDHEMCVSVGGEIALFEEGLVFRTRQWDALIFHSRDSTHFNLHVKGTRISIVLQSDKHGKKWVENKN
;
A
#
# COMPACT_ATOMS: atom_id res chain seq x y z
N MET A 1 -26.25 -7.02 -6.59
CA MET A 1 -25.18 -7.99 -6.23
C MET A 1 -25.57 -8.57 -4.89
N VAL A 2 -25.75 -9.88 -4.82
CA VAL A 2 -25.90 -10.56 -3.54
C VAL A 2 -24.48 -10.78 -3.05
N ASP A 3 -24.11 -10.20 -1.90
CA ASP A 3 -22.85 -10.56 -1.24
C ASP A 3 -22.95 -12.03 -0.85
N GLU A 4 -22.09 -12.87 -1.39
CA GLU A 4 -21.89 -14.22 -0.89
C GLU A 4 -20.95 -14.13 0.32
N PRO A 5 -21.47 -14.31 1.55
CA PRO A 5 -20.74 -13.96 2.77
C PRO A 5 -19.46 -14.80 2.98
N GLU A 6 -19.39 -16.00 2.41
CA GLU A 6 -18.21 -16.88 2.51
C GLU A 6 -17.03 -16.40 1.64
N GLU A 7 -17.27 -15.93 0.40
CA GLU A 7 -16.21 -15.41 -0.48
C GLU A 7 -15.66 -14.08 0.04
N SER A 8 -16.53 -13.25 0.62
CA SER A 8 -16.12 -12.01 1.29
C SER A 8 -15.25 -12.27 2.52
N ALA A 9 -15.53 -13.33 3.28
CA ALA A 9 -14.76 -13.68 4.48
C ALA A 9 -13.34 -14.15 4.12
N LEU A 10 -13.19 -15.04 3.14
CA LEU A 10 -11.89 -15.55 2.73
C LEU A 10 -10.97 -14.43 2.20
N THR A 11 -11.54 -13.48 1.46
CA THR A 11 -10.80 -12.32 0.93
C THR A 11 -10.33 -11.40 2.06
N ALA A 12 -11.17 -11.18 3.07
CA ALA A 12 -10.83 -10.37 4.24
C ALA A 12 -9.72 -11.01 5.07
N GLU A 13 -9.85 -12.29 5.43
CA GLU A 13 -8.84 -13.03 6.21
C GLU A 13 -7.48 -13.03 5.51
N PHE A 14 -7.49 -13.24 4.19
CA PHE A 14 -6.27 -13.24 3.39
C PHE A 14 -5.57 -11.87 3.36
N THR A 15 -6.36 -10.81 3.21
CA THR A 15 -5.85 -9.44 3.18
C THR A 15 -5.29 -9.01 4.54
N GLU A 16 -6.00 -9.36 5.63
CA GLU A 16 -5.53 -9.14 7.00
C GLU A 16 -4.21 -9.84 7.29
N LEU A 17 -4.04 -11.09 6.83
CA LEU A 17 -2.79 -11.84 7.00
C LEU A 17 -1.60 -11.12 6.34
N ILE A 18 -1.76 -10.69 5.09
CA ILE A 18 -0.69 -9.99 4.36
C ILE A 18 -0.32 -8.70 5.06
N ILE A 19 -1.33 -7.91 5.42
CA ILE A 19 -1.12 -6.60 6.04
C ILE A 19 -0.42 -6.75 7.39
N THR A 20 -0.80 -7.76 8.17
CA THR A 20 -0.14 -8.09 9.44
C THR A 20 1.33 -8.45 9.25
N VAL A 21 1.65 -9.28 8.25
CA VAL A 21 3.04 -9.66 7.95
C VAL A 21 3.85 -8.42 7.54
N ILE A 22 3.28 -7.54 6.72
CA ILE A 22 3.94 -6.31 6.29
C ILE A 22 4.15 -5.37 7.48
N GLU A 23 3.14 -5.17 8.32
CA GLU A 23 3.25 -4.36 9.54
C GLU A 23 4.42 -4.83 10.42
N ILE A 24 4.56 -6.14 10.65
CA ILE A 24 5.66 -6.70 11.47
C ILE A 24 7.02 -6.37 10.85
N HIS A 25 7.17 -6.53 9.54
CA HIS A 25 8.44 -6.30 8.86
C HIS A 25 8.80 -4.82 8.80
N ILE A 26 7.84 -3.96 8.50
CA ILE A 26 8.06 -2.52 8.45
C ILE A 26 8.43 -1.99 9.82
N LYS A 27 7.68 -2.37 10.87
CA LYS A 27 7.99 -1.97 12.25
C LYS A 27 9.41 -2.37 12.68
N LYS A 28 9.91 -3.49 12.15
CA LYS A 28 11.25 -3.99 12.45
C LYS A 28 12.34 -3.31 11.60
N LEU A 29 12.10 -3.10 10.31
CA LEU A 29 13.11 -2.63 9.34
C LEU A 29 13.19 -1.10 9.27
N LEU A 30 12.04 -0.43 9.42
CA LEU A 30 11.86 1.01 9.22
C LEU A 30 11.02 1.59 10.39
N PRO A 31 11.50 1.50 11.63
CA PRO A 31 10.70 1.86 12.82
C PRO A 31 10.30 3.34 12.83
N GLU A 32 11.14 4.23 12.30
CA GLU A 32 10.86 5.67 12.29
C GLU A 32 9.76 6.01 11.28
N GLU A 33 9.84 5.46 10.06
CA GLU A 33 8.82 5.59 9.02
C GLU A 33 7.49 4.99 9.49
N TYR A 34 7.54 3.82 10.13
CA TYR A 34 6.38 3.16 10.72
C TYR A 34 5.66 4.10 11.69
N SER A 35 6.39 4.69 12.65
CA SER A 35 5.80 5.61 13.63
C SER A 35 5.21 6.85 12.98
N ARG A 36 5.79 7.38 11.89
CA ARG A 36 5.23 8.53 11.18
C ARG A 36 3.90 8.19 10.52
N ILE A 37 3.78 7.01 9.92
CA ILE A 37 2.58 6.57 9.20
C ILE A 37 1.47 6.15 10.17
N GLU A 38 1.80 5.44 11.26
CA GLU A 38 0.79 4.95 12.22
C GLU A 38 0.01 6.09 12.88
N ILE A 39 0.62 7.27 13.06
CA ILE A 39 -0.03 8.43 13.68
C ILE A 39 -1.31 8.81 12.93
N TYR A 40 -1.30 8.69 11.61
CA TYR A 40 -2.50 8.95 10.81
C TYR A 40 -3.52 7.83 10.97
N ALA A 41 -3.13 6.58 10.75
CA ALA A 41 -4.07 5.45 10.78
C ALA A 41 -4.65 5.18 12.18
N SER A 42 -3.98 5.58 13.25
CA SER A 42 -4.47 5.50 14.64
C SER A 42 -5.48 6.58 15.00
N ARG A 43 -5.65 7.60 14.16
CA ARG A 43 -6.55 8.74 14.43
C ARG A 43 -7.69 8.85 13.45
N LEU A 44 -7.98 7.81 12.67
CA LEU A 44 -9.09 7.86 11.70
C LEU A 44 -10.44 8.18 12.39
N PRO A 45 -11.39 8.79 11.66
CA PRO A 45 -12.73 9.04 12.17
C PRO A 45 -13.34 7.78 12.78
N LEU A 46 -14.23 7.98 13.77
CA LEU A 46 -14.94 6.90 14.46
C LEU A 46 -14.07 5.95 15.31
N ASN A 47 -12.78 6.28 15.51
CA ASN A 47 -11.85 5.45 16.31
C ASN A 47 -11.71 4.02 15.76
N GLU A 48 -11.90 3.86 14.44
CA GLU A 48 -11.66 2.60 13.76
C GLU A 48 -10.18 2.46 13.39
N ARG A 49 -9.67 1.23 13.48
CA ARG A 49 -8.34 0.89 12.98
C ARG A 49 -8.43 0.65 11.48
N SER A 50 -7.53 1.25 10.72
CA SER A 50 -7.44 0.97 9.28
C SER A 50 -7.27 -0.52 9.03
N PRO A 51 -7.99 -1.12 8.07
CA PRO A 51 -7.73 -2.51 7.65
C PRO A 51 -6.34 -2.65 7.01
N ALA A 52 -5.72 -1.54 6.61
CA ALA A 52 -4.37 -1.45 6.04
C ALA A 52 -3.28 -1.08 7.04
N TYR A 53 -3.55 -1.13 8.35
CA TYR A 53 -2.65 -0.61 9.38
C TYR A 53 -1.18 -1.10 9.20
N PRO A 54 -0.16 -0.22 9.29
CA PRO A 54 -0.22 1.19 9.74
C PRO A 54 -0.70 2.17 8.67
N PHE A 55 -0.99 1.73 7.45
CA PHE A 55 -1.41 2.60 6.35
C PHE A 55 -2.88 3.01 6.46
N GLY A 56 -3.24 4.12 5.81
CA GLY A 56 -4.61 4.61 5.76
C GLY A 56 -5.52 3.79 4.85
N GLY A 57 -4.96 3.09 3.86
CA GLY A 57 -5.72 2.24 2.95
C GLY A 57 -4.84 1.40 2.03
N TYR A 58 -5.49 0.65 1.15
CA TYR A 58 -4.83 -0.12 0.12
C TYR A 58 -5.60 -0.11 -1.21
N VAL A 59 -4.89 -0.41 -2.29
CA VAL A 59 -5.42 -0.54 -3.65
C VAL A 59 -5.09 -1.94 -4.17
N ILE A 60 -6.04 -2.56 -4.87
CA ILE A 60 -5.82 -3.83 -5.57
C ILE A 60 -5.75 -3.55 -7.08
N ASN A 61 -4.59 -3.81 -7.67
CA ASN A 61 -4.35 -3.64 -9.09
C ASN A 61 -4.57 -4.97 -9.83
N LEU A 62 -5.64 -5.06 -10.63
CA LEU A 62 -5.95 -6.24 -11.45
C LEU A 62 -5.48 -6.03 -12.89
N ARG A 63 -4.39 -6.70 -13.29
CA ARG A 63 -3.81 -6.61 -14.65
C ARG A 63 -3.54 -5.17 -15.12
N VAL A 64 -3.22 -4.28 -14.18
CA VAL A 64 -3.00 -2.85 -14.44
C VAL A 64 -1.62 -2.62 -15.06
N CYS A 65 -1.56 -1.83 -16.11
CA CYS A 65 -0.34 -1.19 -16.64
C CYS A 65 -0.54 0.32 -16.45
N THR A 66 0.49 1.04 -15.99
CA THR A 66 0.39 2.49 -15.77
C THR A 66 1.46 3.22 -16.58
N GLU A 67 1.21 4.49 -16.85
CA GLU A 67 2.28 5.41 -17.25
C GLU A 67 3.16 5.75 -16.04
N GLY A 68 4.34 6.30 -16.28
CA GLY A 68 5.23 6.80 -15.21
C GLY A 68 4.57 7.94 -14.44
N HIS A 69 4.46 7.79 -13.13
CA HIS A 69 3.89 8.81 -12.25
C HIS A 69 4.57 8.82 -10.88
N GLN A 70 4.40 9.93 -10.16
CA GLN A 70 4.70 10.06 -8.75
C GLN A 70 3.38 10.21 -8.01
N ASP A 71 3.24 9.53 -6.87
CA ASP A 71 2.06 9.67 -6.03
C ASP A 71 2.24 10.87 -5.10
N ASP A 72 2.04 12.07 -5.65
CA ASP A 72 2.30 13.33 -4.96
C ASP A 72 1.50 13.49 -3.66
N ILE A 73 0.39 12.78 -3.51
CA ILE A 73 -0.50 12.81 -2.36
C ILE A 73 -0.14 11.76 -1.30
N ASP A 74 0.72 10.79 -1.60
CA ASP A 74 1.09 9.76 -0.63
C ASP A 74 1.94 10.34 0.49
N HIS A 75 1.87 9.75 1.68
CA HIS A 75 2.57 10.13 2.89
C HIS A 75 3.69 9.13 3.23
N GLU A 76 4.93 9.62 3.32
CA GLU A 76 6.14 8.82 3.61
C GLU A 76 6.43 7.76 2.53
N MET A 77 6.02 6.51 2.76
CA MET A 77 6.39 5.34 1.96
C MET A 77 5.15 4.59 1.49
N CYS A 78 5.32 3.90 0.36
CA CYS A 78 4.36 3.03 -0.27
C CYS A 78 4.90 1.58 -0.23
N VAL A 79 4.00 0.60 -0.17
CA VAL A 79 4.35 -0.83 -0.22
C VAL A 79 3.61 -1.48 -1.37
N SER A 80 4.33 -2.02 -2.35
CA SER A 80 3.74 -2.87 -3.38
C SER A 80 4.03 -4.34 -3.07
N VAL A 81 2.98 -5.16 -3.03
CA VAL A 81 3.06 -6.61 -2.83
C VAL A 81 2.73 -7.30 -4.14
N GLY A 82 3.71 -8.02 -4.67
CA GLY A 82 3.64 -8.63 -5.99
C GLY A 82 3.64 -7.59 -7.12
N GLY A 83 3.49 -8.10 -8.34
CA GLY A 83 3.48 -7.29 -9.55
C GLY A 83 4.85 -7.09 -10.19
N GLU A 84 4.89 -6.26 -11.23
CA GLU A 84 6.15 -5.84 -11.84
C GLU A 84 6.15 -4.33 -11.94
N ILE A 85 7.12 -3.71 -11.26
CA ILE A 85 7.22 -2.26 -11.10
C ILE A 85 8.61 -1.79 -11.50
N ALA A 86 8.67 -0.69 -12.22
CA ALA A 86 9.90 0.02 -12.50
C ALA A 86 9.95 1.30 -11.68
N LEU A 87 11.13 1.63 -11.14
CA LEU A 87 11.45 2.90 -10.50
C LEU A 87 12.45 3.62 -11.40
N PHE A 88 12.03 4.73 -12.00
CA PHE A 88 12.72 5.35 -13.13
C PHE A 88 14.02 6.04 -12.71
N GLU A 89 13.97 6.85 -11.65
CA GLU A 89 15.11 7.60 -11.12
C GLU A 89 16.21 6.66 -10.60
N GLU A 90 15.83 5.53 -10.01
CA GLU A 90 16.74 4.48 -9.53
C GLU A 90 17.29 3.62 -10.68
N GLY A 91 16.67 3.67 -11.86
CA GLY A 91 17.02 2.82 -13.00
C GLY A 91 16.80 1.32 -12.71
N LEU A 92 15.87 1.00 -11.81
CA LEU A 92 15.62 -0.37 -11.34
C LEU A 92 14.28 -0.89 -11.85
N VAL A 93 14.29 -2.17 -12.20
CA VAL A 93 13.07 -2.91 -12.57
C VAL A 93 12.92 -4.11 -11.66
N PHE A 94 11.84 -4.11 -10.88
CA PHE A 94 11.51 -5.18 -9.94
C PHE A 94 10.46 -6.10 -10.56
N ARG A 95 10.89 -7.30 -10.95
CA ARG A 95 9.97 -8.39 -11.32
C ARG A 95 9.67 -9.23 -10.09
N THR A 96 8.80 -8.69 -9.24
CA THR A 96 8.49 -9.30 -7.95
C THR A 96 7.68 -10.58 -8.16
N ARG A 97 7.96 -11.61 -7.36
CA ARG A 97 7.14 -12.83 -7.34
C ARG A 97 5.88 -12.57 -6.54
N GLN A 98 4.98 -13.54 -6.57
CA GLN A 98 3.82 -13.51 -5.70
C GLN A 98 4.28 -13.39 -4.23
N TRP A 99 3.75 -12.40 -3.52
CA TRP A 99 4.03 -12.09 -2.11
C TRP A 99 5.39 -11.43 -1.80
N ASP A 100 6.21 -11.16 -2.81
CA ASP A 100 7.37 -10.28 -2.62
C ASP A 100 6.86 -8.85 -2.35
N ALA A 101 7.43 -8.18 -1.35
CA ALA A 101 7.08 -6.80 -1.01
C ALA A 101 8.21 -5.84 -1.37
N LEU A 102 7.86 -4.75 -2.04
CA LEU A 102 8.74 -3.62 -2.33
C LEU A 102 8.27 -2.41 -1.52
N ILE A 103 9.19 -1.80 -0.77
CA ILE A 103 8.94 -0.56 -0.03
C ILE A 103 9.74 0.55 -0.72
N PHE A 104 9.08 1.66 -1.05
CA PHE A 104 9.71 2.79 -1.73
C PHE A 104 8.96 4.10 -1.46
N HIS A 105 9.60 5.23 -1.76
CA HIS A 105 8.99 6.55 -1.65
C HIS A 105 8.26 6.91 -2.95
N SER A 106 6.96 6.60 -3.02
CA SER A 106 6.12 6.80 -4.21
C SER A 106 6.03 8.25 -4.69
N ARG A 107 6.27 9.22 -3.79
CA ARG A 107 6.33 10.65 -4.10
C ARG A 107 7.63 11.08 -4.77
N ASP A 108 8.75 10.45 -4.39
CA ASP A 108 10.08 10.91 -4.79
C ASP A 108 10.62 10.10 -5.98
N SER A 109 10.02 8.95 -6.27
CA SER A 109 10.41 8.05 -7.36
C SER A 109 9.24 7.90 -8.36
N THR A 110 9.47 8.33 -9.60
CA THR A 110 8.59 8.04 -10.74
C THR A 110 8.54 6.54 -10.95
N HIS A 111 7.35 5.97 -10.86
CA HIS A 111 7.16 4.54 -10.93
C HIS A 111 6.02 4.15 -11.87
N PHE A 112 6.06 2.91 -12.36
CA PHE A 112 5.02 2.39 -13.23
C PHE A 112 4.94 0.87 -13.23
N ASN A 113 3.71 0.38 -13.40
CA ASN A 113 3.43 -1.02 -13.62
C ASN A 113 3.72 -1.41 -15.07
N LEU A 114 4.55 -2.43 -15.29
CA LEU A 114 4.91 -2.91 -16.63
C LEU A 114 3.73 -3.57 -17.36
N HIS A 115 3.80 -3.72 -18.69
CA HIS A 115 2.81 -4.47 -19.44
C HIS A 115 2.62 -5.90 -18.91
N VAL A 116 1.36 -6.33 -18.78
CA VAL A 116 1.02 -7.67 -18.30
C VAL A 116 0.60 -8.58 -19.46
N LYS A 117 1.10 -9.82 -19.44
CA LYS A 117 0.54 -10.92 -20.22
C LYS A 117 0.08 -12.02 -19.27
N GLY A 118 -1.19 -12.41 -19.33
CA GLY A 118 -1.77 -13.39 -18.40
C GLY A 118 -2.39 -12.72 -17.17
N THR A 119 -2.29 -13.36 -16.00
CA THR A 119 -2.90 -12.89 -14.75
C THR A 119 -1.83 -12.29 -13.83
N ARG A 120 -2.08 -11.06 -13.35
CA ARG A 120 -1.27 -10.38 -12.35
C ARG A 120 -2.18 -9.59 -11.41
N ILE A 121 -1.88 -9.69 -10.12
CA ILE A 121 -2.48 -8.90 -9.07
C ILE A 121 -1.33 -8.29 -8.27
N SER A 122 -1.45 -7.01 -7.92
CA SER A 122 -0.63 -6.41 -6.87
C SER A 122 -1.51 -5.69 -5.86
N ILE A 123 -1.06 -5.67 -4.61
CA ILE A 123 -1.68 -4.90 -3.53
C ILE A 123 -0.74 -3.76 -3.20
N VAL A 124 -1.26 -2.54 -3.16
CA VAL A 124 -0.49 -1.34 -2.85
C VAL A 124 -1.01 -0.76 -1.54
N LEU A 125 -0.16 -0.65 -0.52
CA LEU A 125 -0.50 -0.01 0.76
C LEU A 125 0.04 1.42 0.77
N GLN A 126 -0.81 2.39 1.11
CA GLN A 126 -0.44 3.80 1.11
C GLN A 126 -1.31 4.63 2.07
N SER A 127 -0.84 5.84 2.38
CA SER A 127 -1.56 6.80 3.23
C SER A 127 -1.56 8.17 2.57
N ASP A 128 -2.66 8.91 2.68
CA ASP A 128 -2.74 10.28 2.14
C ASP A 128 -2.07 11.30 3.08
N LYS A 129 -1.23 12.18 2.53
CA LYS A 129 -0.56 13.28 3.27
C LYS A 129 -1.54 14.30 3.86
N HIS A 130 -2.71 14.48 3.26
CA HIS A 130 -3.77 15.33 3.80
C HIS A 130 -4.34 14.77 5.11
N GLY A 131 -4.14 13.48 5.37
CA GLY A 131 -4.42 12.85 6.65
C GLY A 131 -3.71 13.52 7.84
N LYS A 132 -2.58 14.20 7.61
CA LYS A 132 -1.91 14.98 8.67
C LYS A 132 -2.78 16.11 9.21
N LYS A 133 -3.54 16.79 8.34
CA LYS A 133 -4.46 17.84 8.80
C LYS A 133 -5.47 17.24 9.77
N TRP A 134 -6.05 16.10 9.42
CA TRP A 134 -6.98 15.39 10.30
C TRP A 134 -6.37 15.09 11.69
N VAL A 135 -5.10 14.65 11.74
CA VAL A 135 -4.38 14.42 13.01
C VAL A 135 -4.22 15.69 13.84
N GLU A 136 -3.98 16.83 13.19
CA GLU A 136 -3.69 18.12 13.82
C GLU A 136 -4.96 18.83 14.32
N ASN A 137 -5.99 18.93 13.48
CA ASN A 137 -7.15 19.79 13.73
C ASN A 137 -8.50 19.12 13.43
N LYS A 138 -8.53 17.87 12.96
CA LYS A 138 -9.75 17.16 12.51
C LYS A 138 -10.51 17.92 11.41
N ASN A 139 -9.75 18.66 10.57
CA ASN A 139 -10.09 19.53 9.42
C ASN A 139 -9.57 20.95 9.61
#